data_AF-A0AAU3M863-F1
#
_entry.id   AF-A0AAU3M863-F1
#
_cell.length_a   1.000
_cell.length_b   1.000
_cell.length_c   1.000
_cell.angle_alpha   90.00
_cell.angle_beta   90.00
_cell.angle_gamma   90.00
#
_symmetry.space_group_name_H-M   'P 1'
#
loop_
_entity.id
_entity.type
_entity.pdbx_description
1 polymer ?
#
loop_
_entity_poly.entity_id
_entity_poly.type
_entity_poly.pdbx_seq_one_letter_code
_entity_poly.pdbx_strand_id
1 'polypeptide(L)'
;MGEDLCSDGSAPADCALRDLNDGRRADKNYLNVPMAVDNGGVHLNSTIVGGAMWDMRKTLNKHFADGIVYTALTENFNPWTDFLQARYGIVDAARRLGATRGDLQKIDNAFEAHGIYPGWEAIGYKRDGDTLAKGPAPAAEAVGQSRNMAVDGAYWATSYVDLKSFFDGTP
;
A
#
# COMPACT_ATOMS: atom_id res chain seq x y z
N MET A 1 -2.44 -10.96 14.34
CA MET A 1 -3.44 -11.54 13.43
C MET A 1 -3.08 -13.00 13.20
N GLY A 2 -4.01 -13.90 13.50
CA GLY A 2 -3.79 -15.35 13.39
C GLY A 2 -3.12 -15.98 14.61
N GLU A 3 -2.92 -15.22 15.68
CA GLU A 3 -2.31 -15.67 16.94
C GLU A 3 -3.09 -16.79 17.63
N ASP A 4 -4.41 -16.85 17.48
CA ASP A 4 -5.22 -17.94 18.05
C ASP A 4 -5.00 -19.28 17.34
N LEU A 5 -4.31 -19.30 16.20
CA LEU A 5 -3.95 -20.50 15.46
C LEU A 5 -2.60 -21.09 15.90
N CYS A 6 -1.90 -20.43 16.83
CA CYS A 6 -0.63 -20.91 17.34
C CYS A 6 -0.83 -22.17 18.17
N SER A 7 -0.42 -23.31 17.63
CA SER A 7 -0.64 -24.64 18.22
C SER A 7 0.60 -25.22 18.89
N ASP A 8 1.73 -24.52 18.81
CA ASP A 8 3.05 -24.95 19.29
C ASP A 8 3.40 -24.42 20.70
N GLY A 9 2.52 -23.64 21.31
CA GLY A 9 2.73 -23.04 22.63
C GLY A 9 3.62 -21.79 22.61
N SER A 10 3.98 -21.28 21.42
CA SER A 10 4.68 -19.99 21.27
C SER A 10 3.83 -18.83 21.77
N ALA A 11 4.48 -17.74 22.19
CA ALA A 11 3.73 -16.54 22.56
C ALA A 11 3.00 -15.97 21.33
N PRO A 12 1.77 -15.44 21.47
CA PRO A 12 0.99 -14.86 20.38
C PRO A 12 1.77 -13.93 19.43
N ALA A 13 2.68 -13.12 19.99
CA ALA A 13 3.48 -12.18 19.21
C ALA A 13 4.54 -12.86 18.33
N ASP A 14 5.01 -14.05 18.71
CA ASP A 14 6.09 -14.76 18.01
C ASP A 14 5.57 -15.65 16.86
N CYS A 15 4.29 -16.01 16.92
CA CYS A 15 3.68 -16.98 16.01
C CYS A 15 2.53 -16.40 15.16
N ALA A 16 2.04 -15.20 15.48
CA ALA A 16 1.06 -14.50 14.67
C ALA A 16 1.52 -14.40 13.21
N LEU A 17 0.61 -14.68 12.28
CA LEU A 17 0.89 -14.56 10.85
C LEU A 17 1.25 -13.13 10.44
N ARG A 18 0.65 -12.13 11.10
CA ARG A 18 0.95 -10.70 10.89
C ARG A 18 0.77 -9.92 12.18
N ASP A 19 1.68 -8.97 12.39
CA ASP A 19 1.57 -7.95 13.43
C ASP A 19 1.31 -6.57 12.80
N LEU A 20 0.20 -5.94 13.18
CA LEU A 20 -0.11 -4.56 12.73
C LEU A 20 0.63 -3.49 13.55
N ASN A 21 1.38 -3.89 14.59
CA ASN A 21 2.29 -3.03 15.34
C ASN A 21 3.75 -3.19 14.91
N ASP A 22 4.04 -3.87 13.79
CA ASP A 22 5.40 -4.15 13.34
C ASP A 22 6.22 -2.90 12.94
N GLY A 23 5.57 -1.73 12.89
CA GLY A 23 6.20 -0.44 12.61
C GLY A 23 6.73 -0.29 11.18
N ARG A 24 6.31 -1.16 10.25
CA ARG A 24 6.79 -1.11 8.87
C ARG A 24 6.32 0.14 8.15
N ARG A 25 7.23 0.75 7.39
CA ARG A 25 6.99 1.98 6.65
C ARG A 25 7.09 1.76 5.14
N ALA A 26 6.30 2.49 4.37
CA ALA A 26 6.30 2.44 2.92
C ALA A 26 7.66 2.89 2.35
N ASP A 27 8.18 4.03 2.83
CA ASP A 27 9.46 4.62 2.44
C ASP A 27 10.72 3.81 2.81
N LYS A 28 10.59 2.72 3.58
CA LYS A 28 11.73 1.91 4.08
C LYS A 28 11.58 0.40 3.97
N ASN A 29 10.35 -0.10 3.97
CA ASN A 29 10.08 -1.52 4.12
C ASN A 29 9.17 -2.05 3.02
N TYR A 30 8.78 -1.22 2.05
CA TYR A 30 8.04 -1.69 0.89
C TYR A 30 8.90 -2.65 0.07
N LEU A 31 8.35 -3.82 -0.22
CA LEU A 31 9.00 -4.86 -1.01
C LEU A 31 8.45 -4.83 -2.43
N ASN A 32 9.28 -4.41 -3.39
CA ASN A 32 8.98 -4.46 -4.82
C ASN A 32 9.29 -5.85 -5.38
N VAL A 33 8.38 -6.80 -5.15
CA VAL A 33 8.51 -8.19 -5.62
C VAL A 33 7.68 -8.41 -6.90
N PRO A 34 8.08 -9.34 -7.78
CA PRO A 34 7.31 -9.65 -8.99
C PRO A 34 5.89 -10.12 -8.68
N MET A 35 4.97 -9.97 -9.64
CA MET A 35 3.59 -10.48 -9.55
C MET A 35 3.49 -11.98 -9.21
N ALA A 36 4.47 -12.78 -9.63
CA ALA A 36 4.51 -14.21 -9.31
C ALA A 36 4.75 -14.48 -7.82
N VAL A 37 5.29 -13.51 -7.07
CA VAL A 37 5.54 -13.60 -5.64
C VAL A 37 4.43 -12.84 -4.92
N ASP A 38 3.54 -13.58 -4.28
CA ASP A 38 2.48 -13.01 -3.44
C ASP A 38 1.68 -11.90 -4.15
N ASN A 39 1.39 -12.07 -5.45
CA ASN A 39 0.69 -11.09 -6.27
C ASN A 39 1.29 -9.67 -6.21
N GLY A 40 2.62 -9.56 -6.11
CA GLY A 40 3.32 -8.28 -5.86
C GLY A 40 3.48 -7.95 -4.39
N GLY A 41 3.51 -8.96 -3.52
CA GLY A 41 3.69 -8.77 -2.08
C GLY A 41 2.44 -8.23 -1.39
N VAL A 42 1.23 -8.61 -1.81
CA VAL A 42 -0.01 -8.10 -1.19
C VAL A 42 -0.06 -8.40 0.31
N HIS A 43 0.37 -9.59 0.73
CA HIS A 43 0.43 -9.95 2.14
C HIS A 43 1.72 -9.44 2.79
N LEU A 44 2.83 -9.37 2.04
CA LEU A 44 4.12 -8.85 2.53
C LEU A 44 4.10 -7.35 2.86
N ASN A 45 3.37 -6.56 2.06
CA ASN A 45 3.27 -5.10 2.20
C ASN A 45 2.01 -4.67 2.97
N SER A 46 1.05 -5.58 3.21
CA SER A 46 -0.24 -5.27 3.86
C SER A 46 -0.12 -4.62 5.24
N THR A 47 0.92 -4.97 6.02
CA THR A 47 1.08 -4.43 7.38
C THR A 47 1.51 -2.96 7.39
N ILE A 48 1.98 -2.40 6.27
CA ILE A 48 2.30 -0.97 6.16
C ILE A 48 1.02 -0.13 6.26
N VAL A 49 0.07 -0.36 5.35
CA VAL A 49 -1.21 0.37 5.36
C VAL A 49 -2.13 -0.11 6.49
N GLY A 50 -2.13 -1.41 6.79
CA GLY A 50 -2.89 -1.97 7.91
C GLY A 50 -2.39 -1.46 9.26
N GLY A 51 -1.08 -1.28 9.41
CA GLY A 51 -0.46 -0.69 10.60
C GLY A 51 -0.86 0.78 10.78
N ALA A 52 -0.86 1.57 9.70
CA ALA A 52 -1.36 2.95 9.76
C ALA A 52 -2.83 3.03 10.23
N MET A 53 -3.71 2.16 9.72
CA MET A 53 -5.10 2.08 10.16
C MET A 53 -5.21 1.60 11.62
N TRP A 54 -4.33 0.71 12.06
CA TRP A 54 -4.26 0.25 13.44
C TRP A 54 -3.80 1.37 14.40
N ASP A 55 -2.79 2.15 14.04
CA ASP A 55 -2.31 3.31 14.79
C ASP A 55 -3.36 4.41 14.89
N MET A 56 -4.06 4.68 13.79
CA MET A 56 -5.24 5.54 13.79
C MET A 56 -6.29 5.04 14.80
N ARG A 57 -6.60 3.73 14.79
CA ARG A 57 -7.58 3.13 15.71
C ARG A 57 -7.16 3.19 17.17
N LYS A 58 -5.86 3.11 17.48
CA LYS A 58 -5.32 3.26 18.84
C LYS A 58 -5.48 4.69 19.38
N THR A 59 -5.47 5.70 18.51
CA THR A 59 -5.47 7.13 18.90
C THR A 59 -6.84 7.80 18.81
N LEU A 60 -7.77 7.21 18.07
CA LEU A 60 -9.16 7.64 17.94
C LEU A 60 -10.11 6.78 18.80
N ASN A 61 -11.37 7.21 18.88
CA ASN A 61 -12.43 6.31 19.33
C ASN A 61 -12.53 5.12 18.36
N LYS A 62 -12.58 3.90 18.90
CA LYS A 62 -12.55 2.65 18.11
C LYS A 62 -13.71 2.55 17.11
N HIS A 63 -14.95 2.80 17.56
CA HIS A 63 -16.11 2.75 16.67
C HIS A 63 -16.05 3.81 15.58
N PHE A 64 -15.52 4.99 15.92
CA PHE A 64 -15.33 6.04 14.93
C PHE A 64 -14.26 5.66 13.89
N ALA A 65 -13.11 5.16 14.32
CA ALA A 65 -12.05 4.68 13.42
C ALA A 65 -12.53 3.53 12.52
N ASP A 66 -13.26 2.57 13.08
CA ASP A 66 -13.82 1.45 12.33
C ASP A 66 -14.85 1.94 11.29
N GLY A 67 -15.67 2.94 11.65
CA GLY A 67 -16.60 3.60 10.73
C GLY A 67 -15.89 4.35 9.60
N ILE A 68 -14.79 5.05 9.89
CA ILE A 68 -13.97 5.74 8.87
C ILE A 68 -13.42 4.73 7.85
N VAL A 69 -12.82 3.63 8.31
CA VAL A 69 -12.27 2.61 7.42
C VAL A 69 -13.36 1.99 6.56
N TYR A 70 -14.52 1.68 7.16
CA TYR A 70 -15.65 1.13 6.44
C TYR A 70 -16.16 2.11 5.36
N THR A 71 -16.41 3.36 5.71
CA THR A 71 -16.86 4.39 4.76
C THR A 71 -15.84 4.61 3.64
N ALA A 72 -14.55 4.70 3.95
CA ALA A 72 -13.51 4.84 2.93
C ALA A 72 -13.49 3.66 1.96
N LEU A 73 -13.59 2.43 2.48
CA LEU A 73 -13.63 1.22 1.67
C LEU A 73 -14.84 1.19 0.72
N THR A 74 -16.01 1.63 1.19
CA THR A 74 -17.25 1.56 0.40
C THR A 74 -17.48 2.76 -0.53
N GLU A 75 -16.92 3.93 -0.22
CA GLU A 75 -17.23 5.18 -0.92
C GLU A 75 -16.05 5.85 -1.62
N ASN A 76 -14.82 5.54 -1.21
CA ASN A 76 -13.63 6.22 -1.72
C ASN A 76 -12.70 5.27 -2.48
N PHE A 77 -12.61 4.01 -2.05
CA PHE A 77 -11.70 3.05 -2.67
C PHE A 77 -12.28 2.49 -3.97
N ASN A 78 -11.37 2.15 -4.88
CA ASN A 78 -11.66 1.52 -6.15
C ASN A 78 -10.57 0.46 -6.44
N PRO A 79 -10.71 -0.36 -7.51
CA PRO A 79 -9.76 -1.43 -7.80
C PRO A 79 -8.30 -1.00 -8.01
N TRP A 80 -8.03 0.30 -8.16
CA TRP A 80 -6.71 0.87 -8.42
C TRP A 80 -6.17 1.70 -7.24
N THR A 81 -6.85 1.68 -6.09
CA THR A 81 -6.44 2.45 -4.91
C THR A 81 -5.09 2.00 -4.39
N ASP A 82 -4.08 2.87 -4.51
CA ASP A 82 -2.75 2.69 -3.90
C ASP A 82 -2.72 3.16 -2.42
N PHE A 83 -1.55 3.08 -1.78
CA PHE A 83 -1.39 3.47 -0.36
C PHE A 83 -1.68 4.95 -0.10
N LEU A 84 -1.23 5.83 -0.99
CA LEU A 84 -1.42 7.28 -0.83
C LEU A 84 -2.88 7.66 -1.09
N GLN A 85 -3.50 7.07 -2.10
CA GLN A 85 -4.93 7.21 -2.38
C GLN A 85 -5.77 6.64 -1.23
N ALA A 86 -5.35 5.54 -0.60
CA ALA A 86 -6.01 5.01 0.58
C ALA A 86 -5.98 6.01 1.76
N ARG A 87 -4.82 6.67 2.01
CA ARG A 87 -4.73 7.77 3.00
C ARG A 87 -5.75 8.86 2.70
N TYR A 88 -5.81 9.32 1.45
CA TYR A 88 -6.74 10.40 1.07
C TYR A 88 -8.20 9.98 1.22
N GLY A 89 -8.55 8.76 0.81
CA GLY A 89 -9.89 8.22 0.99
C GLY A 89 -10.29 8.14 2.46
N ILE A 90 -9.37 7.75 3.35
CA ILE A 90 -9.60 7.73 4.80
C ILE A 90 -9.79 9.13 5.38
N VAL A 91 -8.97 10.11 4.96
CA VAL A 91 -9.13 11.51 5.40
C VAL A 91 -10.46 12.09 4.92
N ASP A 92 -10.88 11.80 3.69
CA ASP A 92 -12.16 12.24 3.15
C ASP A 92 -13.35 11.60 3.90
N ALA A 93 -13.32 10.28 4.11
CA ALA A 93 -14.32 9.57 4.91
C ALA A 93 -14.42 10.13 6.33
N ALA A 94 -13.29 10.41 6.98
CA ALA A 94 -13.25 11.02 8.31
C ALA A 94 -13.93 12.39 8.33
N ARG A 95 -13.71 13.24 7.31
CA ARG A 95 -14.40 14.54 7.21
C ARG A 95 -15.90 14.37 7.07
N ARG A 96 -16.36 13.45 6.23
CA ARG A 96 -17.80 13.16 6.04
C ARG A 96 -18.48 12.70 7.34
N LEU A 97 -17.77 11.92 8.14
CA LEU A 97 -18.25 11.43 9.43
C LEU A 97 -18.10 12.44 10.58
N GLY A 98 -17.64 13.67 10.30
CA GLY A 98 -17.57 14.75 11.28
C GLY A 98 -16.30 14.76 12.13
N ALA A 99 -15.18 14.24 11.63
CA ALA A 99 -13.90 14.30 12.31
C ALA A 99 -13.51 15.75 12.66
N THR A 100 -13.02 15.95 13.88
CA THR A 100 -12.48 17.25 14.29
C THR A 100 -11.10 17.47 13.66
N ARG A 101 -10.59 18.71 13.74
CA ARG A 101 -9.20 19.00 13.35
C ARG A 101 -8.19 18.12 14.10
N GLY A 102 -8.44 17.83 15.38
CA GLY A 102 -7.58 16.96 16.17
C GLY A 102 -7.61 15.50 15.71
N ASP A 103 -8.77 15.01 15.26
CA ASP A 103 -8.89 13.65 14.72
C ASP A 103 -8.18 13.55 13.37
N LEU A 104 -8.36 14.53 12.48
CA LEU A 104 -7.66 14.58 11.20
C LEU A 104 -6.14 14.59 11.39
N GLN A 105 -5.62 15.34 12.36
CA GLN A 105 -4.20 15.35 12.67
C GLN A 105 -3.69 13.99 13.15
N LYS A 106 -4.47 13.27 13.97
CA LYS A 106 -4.11 11.91 14.41
C LYS A 106 -4.07 10.92 13.24
N ILE A 107 -5.02 11.02 12.31
CA ILE A 107 -5.04 10.23 11.08
C ILE A 107 -3.78 10.52 10.26
N ASP A 108 -3.49 11.78 9.99
CA ASP A 108 -2.29 12.18 9.23
C ASP A 108 -1.01 11.67 9.88
N ASN A 109 -0.87 11.84 11.20
CA ASN A 109 0.28 11.34 11.95
C ASN A 109 0.45 9.81 11.84
N ALA A 110 -0.64 9.04 11.87
CA ALA A 110 -0.59 7.58 11.75
C ALA A 110 -0.07 7.15 10.36
N PHE A 111 -0.56 7.76 9.28
CA PHE A 111 -0.07 7.46 7.94
C PHE A 111 1.37 7.92 7.71
N GLU A 112 1.77 9.07 8.25
CA GLU A 112 3.16 9.56 8.18
C GLU A 112 4.13 8.70 9.01
N ALA A 113 3.70 8.19 10.17
CA ALA A 113 4.47 7.24 10.97
C ALA A 113 4.75 5.92 10.21
N HIS A 114 3.88 5.56 9.26
CA HIS A 114 4.06 4.43 8.34
C HIS A 114 4.63 4.83 6.97
N GLY A 115 5.16 6.06 6.83
CA GLY A 115 5.84 6.50 5.62
C GLY A 115 4.94 6.68 4.40
N ILE A 116 3.62 6.80 4.60
CA ILE A 116 2.65 7.02 3.53
C ILE A 116 2.36 8.52 3.46
N TYR A 117 3.13 9.22 2.63
CA TYR A 117 3.02 10.67 2.43
C TYR A 117 3.35 11.03 0.98
N PRO A 118 2.89 12.16 0.44
CA PRO A 118 3.08 12.50 -0.97
C PRO A 118 4.56 12.40 -1.39
N GLY A 119 4.85 11.58 -2.41
CA GLY A 119 6.19 11.39 -2.93
C GLY A 119 7.04 10.37 -2.16
N TRP A 120 6.48 9.60 -1.22
CA TRP A 120 7.18 8.49 -0.58
C TRP A 120 7.70 7.48 -1.61
N GLU A 121 6.97 7.29 -2.72
CA GLU A 121 7.32 6.42 -3.83
C GLU A 121 8.61 6.87 -4.55
N ALA A 122 8.91 8.17 -4.51
CA ALA A 122 10.09 8.75 -5.13
C ALA A 122 11.34 8.67 -4.24
N ILE A 123 11.18 8.38 -2.94
CA ILE A 123 12.23 8.55 -1.93
C ILE A 123 13.14 7.33 -1.76
N GLY A 124 12.81 6.16 -2.32
CA GLY A 124 13.80 5.09 -2.35
C GLY A 124 13.27 3.78 -2.87
N TYR A 125 13.94 3.18 -3.85
CA TYR A 125 15.17 2.42 -3.60
C TYR A 125 16.06 2.41 -4.83
N LYS A 126 17.40 2.34 -4.62
CA LYS A 126 18.26 1.59 -5.55
C LYS A 126 17.81 0.14 -5.43
N ARG A 127 17.06 -0.33 -6.42
CA ARG A 127 16.68 -1.72 -6.57
C ARG A 127 17.95 -2.55 -6.72
N ASP A 128 17.92 -3.81 -6.34
CA ASP A 128 18.99 -4.72 -6.77
C ASP A 128 19.12 -4.68 -8.29
N GLY A 129 18.03 -4.49 -9.04
CA GLY A 129 18.04 -4.16 -10.47
C GLY A 129 18.88 -2.92 -10.84
N ASP A 130 18.93 -1.86 -10.03
CA ASP A 130 19.77 -0.69 -10.31
C ASP A 130 21.28 -0.99 -10.15
N THR A 131 21.63 -2.09 -9.48
CA THR A 131 23.00 -2.58 -9.30
C THR A 131 23.32 -3.78 -10.22
N LEU A 132 22.38 -4.72 -10.38
CA LEU A 132 22.46 -5.98 -11.11
C LEU A 132 22.10 -5.83 -12.59
N ALA A 133 21.24 -4.87 -12.97
CA ALA A 133 20.85 -4.57 -14.34
C ALA A 133 21.66 -3.39 -14.93
N LYS A 134 22.94 -3.26 -14.57
CA LYS A 134 23.87 -2.44 -15.34
C LYS A 134 24.18 -3.15 -16.67
N GLY A 135 23.43 -2.82 -17.70
CA GLY A 135 23.72 -3.22 -19.08
C GLY A 135 23.04 -4.48 -19.66
N PRO A 136 21.93 -5.02 -19.16
CA PRO A 136 21.12 -5.92 -19.98
C PRO A 136 20.31 -5.08 -20.98
N ALA A 137 20.35 -5.49 -22.24
CA ALA A 137 19.38 -5.05 -23.24
C ALA A 137 17.95 -5.31 -22.71
N PRO A 138 16.97 -4.46 -23.06
CA PRO A 138 15.61 -4.63 -22.59
C PRO A 138 15.09 -6.00 -23.00
N ALA A 139 14.90 -6.91 -22.04
CA ALA A 139 14.21 -8.17 -22.24
C ALA A 139 12.69 -7.90 -22.29
N ALA A 140 12.27 -7.02 -23.19
CA ALA A 140 10.91 -6.92 -23.66
C ALA A 140 10.85 -7.72 -24.96
N GLU A 141 10.80 -9.06 -24.86
CA GLU A 141 10.44 -10.01 -25.95
C GLU A 141 10.98 -11.40 -25.59
N ALA A 142 10.28 -12.19 -24.75
CA ALA A 142 10.44 -13.66 -24.75
C ALA A 142 9.48 -14.45 -23.85
N VAL A 143 8.48 -13.88 -23.19
CA VAL A 143 7.41 -14.70 -22.57
C VAL A 143 6.13 -13.88 -22.40
N GLY A 144 5.17 -14.10 -23.30
CA GLY A 144 3.86 -13.44 -23.32
C GLY A 144 2.90 -13.82 -22.19
N GLN A 145 3.40 -14.15 -20.99
CA GLN A 145 2.57 -14.56 -19.84
C GLN A 145 2.97 -13.97 -18.49
N SER A 146 3.92 -13.03 -18.45
CA SER A 146 4.19 -12.25 -17.24
C SER A 146 4.32 -10.78 -17.60
N ARG A 147 3.20 -10.04 -17.58
CA ARG A 147 3.25 -8.59 -17.37
C ARG A 147 3.71 -8.39 -15.93
N ASN A 148 5.00 -8.55 -15.71
CA ASN A 148 5.65 -8.19 -14.46
C ASN A 148 5.42 -6.69 -14.31
N MET A 149 4.52 -6.30 -13.41
CA MET A 149 4.48 -4.94 -12.87
C MET A 149 5.76 -4.78 -12.04
N ALA A 150 6.89 -4.57 -12.72
CA ALA A 150 8.13 -4.16 -12.09
C ALA A 150 8.06 -2.65 -11.96
N VAL A 151 8.01 -2.15 -10.72
CA VAL A 151 8.07 -0.72 -10.45
C VAL A 151 9.46 -0.23 -10.87
N ASP A 152 9.51 0.55 -11.95
CA ASP A 152 10.69 1.24 -12.45
C ASP A 152 10.40 2.73 -12.61
N GLY A 153 11.02 3.52 -11.73
CA GLY A 153 11.66 4.80 -12.07
C GLY A 153 10.79 5.97 -12.53
N ALA A 154 9.53 5.77 -12.92
CA ALA A 154 8.53 6.81 -13.24
C ALA A 154 7.16 6.26 -13.65
N TYR A 155 6.96 4.94 -13.72
CA TYR A 155 5.75 4.38 -14.33
C TYR A 155 5.14 3.29 -13.47
N TRP A 156 3.98 3.58 -12.88
CA TRP A 156 3.01 2.53 -12.65
C TRP A 156 2.63 1.96 -14.02
N ALA A 157 2.48 0.65 -14.15
CA ALA A 157 1.42 0.15 -15.01
C ALA A 157 0.11 0.40 -14.22
N THR A 158 -0.35 1.64 -14.06
CA THR A 158 -1.15 2.36 -15.05
C THR A 158 -0.71 3.83 -15.27
N SER A 159 0.33 4.07 -16.05
CA SER A 159 0.64 5.43 -16.49
C SER A 159 -0.20 5.73 -17.74
N TYR A 160 -1.29 6.47 -17.56
CA TYR A 160 -2.18 7.00 -18.59
C TYR A 160 -2.61 6.00 -19.67
N VAL A 161 -3.81 5.41 -19.51
CA VAL A 161 -4.60 5.17 -20.71
C VAL A 161 -4.99 6.55 -21.23
N ASP A 162 -4.33 7.03 -22.28
CA ASP A 162 -4.90 8.07 -23.12
C ASP A 162 -6.14 7.46 -23.78
N LEU A 163 -7.26 7.53 -23.05
CA LEU A 163 -8.55 6.99 -23.47
C LEU A 163 -8.96 7.55 -24.83
N LYS A 164 -8.52 8.77 -25.17
CA LYS A 164 -8.78 9.38 -26.45
C LYS A 164 -8.07 8.60 -27.57
N SER A 165 -6.77 8.34 -27.43
CA SER A 165 -6.03 7.52 -28.42
C SER A 165 -6.50 6.05 -28.49
N PHE A 166 -6.98 5.49 -27.37
CA PHE A 166 -7.51 4.12 -27.33
C PHE A 166 -8.84 3.96 -28.10
N PHE A 167 -9.72 4.97 -28.05
CA PHE A 167 -10.99 4.95 -28.78
C PHE A 167 -10.92 5.54 -30.20
N ASP A 168 -9.90 6.36 -30.50
CA ASP A 168 -9.76 7.00 -31.82
C ASP A 168 -9.03 6.14 -32.87
N GLY A 169 -8.62 4.92 -32.52
CA GLY A 169 -8.28 3.83 -33.43
C GLY A 169 -7.57 4.24 -34.74
N THR A 170 -6.25 4.44 -34.69
CA THR A 170 -5.40 4.35 -35.90
C THR A 170 -4.01 3.86 -35.49
N PRO A 171 -3.38 2.98 -36.29
CA PRO A 171 -2.27 2.13 -35.87
C PRO A 171 -0.98 2.90 -35.54
#